data_AF-A0A0F0IPA0-F1
#
_entry.id   AF-A0A0F0IPA0-F1
#
_cell.length_a   1.000
_cell.length_b   1.000
_cell.length_c   1.000
_cell.angle_alpha   90.00
_cell.angle_beta   90.00
_cell.angle_gamma   90.00
#
_symmetry.space_group_name_H-M   'P 1'
#
loop_
_entity.id
_entity.type
_entity.pdbx_description
1 polymer ?
#
loop_
_entity_poly.entity_id
_entity_poly.type
_entity_poly.pdbx_seq_one_letter_code
_entity_poly.pdbx_strand_id
1 'polypeptide(L)'
;MLFNNPSTILVGALGCMSLLSQQAYAAHIPYHHRHSQHSPGGAYDSAPPVGACATGAPTATTTVTVTETIGASSTELNIIPPTVVPASYTTVAISSSSSSSTFTSAVVVSSASASTSTSTSASESTSASASASPSGNSTSKAKVIIPYYLYPSTGAWTPLEELIVANSDVQFTVIINPDNGPGSNTASDENFLTAVPRLASYSNALVLGYVSTQKGTRDISEVEKDIQTYAAWPSTSGKSSFAVHGIFLDEAVADYNADTVTYYKNLASTIRSSDGLGPDNYIVTNPGAVPDESYLDIPDSTVIFESAYSEFQSAYSANEFEKVKGLDLGRFATMVYGIPSDADLSTLVTQLRSISSHTYMSNLDTYLAYDSLWSTVVSLLSS
;
A
#
# COMPACT_ATOMS: atom_id res chain seq x y z
N MET A 1 42.72 -49.60 19.52
CA MET A 1 42.51 -48.15 19.66
C MET A 1 41.33 -47.83 18.74
N LEU A 2 40.04 -47.94 19.12
CA LEU A 2 39.28 -47.47 20.29
C LEU A 2 39.08 -45.93 20.34
N PHE A 3 37.82 -45.53 20.59
CA PHE A 3 37.21 -44.18 20.49
C PHE A 3 37.02 -43.69 19.02
N ASN A 4 35.82 -43.43 18.48
CA ASN A 4 34.45 -43.26 18.99
C ASN A 4 34.17 -41.95 19.77
N ASN A 5 33.71 -40.89 19.07
CA ASN A 5 32.37 -40.29 19.32
C ASN A 5 31.94 -39.26 18.23
N PRO A 6 30.62 -39.07 18.00
CA PRO A 6 30.04 -38.07 17.10
C PRO A 6 29.32 -36.91 17.86
N SER A 7 28.53 -36.10 17.11
CA SER A 7 27.60 -35.05 17.57
C SER A 7 28.26 -33.69 17.95
N THR A 8 27.60 -32.52 17.85
CA THR A 8 26.14 -32.25 17.76
C THR A 8 25.81 -31.02 16.89
N ILE A 9 24.59 -31.00 16.35
CA ILE A 9 23.90 -29.88 15.66
C ILE A 9 23.45 -28.80 16.68
N LEU A 10 23.03 -27.63 16.16
CA LEU A 10 22.09 -26.67 16.76
C LEU A 10 22.66 -25.45 17.53
N VAL A 11 22.79 -24.32 16.81
CA VAL A 11 22.31 -23.00 17.28
C VAL A 11 21.64 -22.32 16.09
N GLY A 12 20.31 -22.27 16.11
CA GLY A 12 19.47 -21.75 15.03
C GLY A 12 18.03 -21.64 15.50
N ALA A 13 17.82 -20.84 16.56
CA ALA A 13 16.51 -20.64 17.19
C ALA A 13 16.56 -19.38 18.08
N LEU A 14 16.24 -18.22 17.50
CA LEU A 14 15.90 -16.92 18.11
C LEU A 14 15.89 -15.87 16.98
N GLY A 15 14.77 -15.26 16.58
CA GLY A 15 13.40 -15.64 16.94
C GLY A 15 12.35 -14.89 16.14
N CYS A 16 11.56 -15.60 15.32
CA CYS A 16 10.34 -15.04 14.75
C CYS A 16 9.23 -15.12 15.80
N MET A 17 9.11 -14.08 16.65
CA MET A 17 7.78 -13.75 17.18
C MET A 17 6.98 -13.17 16.02
N SER A 18 6.23 -14.02 15.32
CA SER A 18 5.11 -13.52 14.54
C SER A 18 4.22 -12.69 15.47
N LEU A 19 3.78 -11.52 14.98
CA LEU A 19 2.87 -10.67 15.70
C LEU A 19 1.56 -11.42 15.93
N LEU A 20 1.44 -12.03 17.12
CA LEU A 20 0.33 -12.90 17.49
C LEU A 20 -1.00 -12.20 17.29
N SER A 21 -1.79 -12.70 16.35
CA SER A 21 -3.15 -12.27 16.07
C SER A 21 -4.01 -12.44 17.33
N GLN A 22 -4.28 -11.34 18.02
CA GLN A 22 -5.15 -11.36 19.20
C GLN A 22 -6.60 -11.64 18.77
N GLN A 23 -7.21 -12.64 19.41
CA GLN A 23 -8.59 -13.03 19.16
C GLN A 23 -9.56 -11.86 19.39
N ALA A 24 -10.47 -11.66 18.43
CA ALA A 24 -11.53 -10.68 18.54
C ALA A 24 -12.45 -10.96 19.74
N TYR A 25 -12.46 -10.07 20.72
CA TYR A 25 -13.48 -10.05 21.77
C TYR A 25 -14.66 -9.17 21.35
N ALA A 26 -15.72 -9.80 20.84
CA ALA A 26 -16.98 -9.13 20.59
C ALA A 26 -17.61 -8.64 21.91
N ALA A 27 -18.04 -7.39 21.94
CA ALA A 27 -18.58 -6.77 23.15
C ALA A 27 -19.99 -7.26 23.48
N HIS A 28 -20.24 -7.62 24.74
CA HIS A 28 -21.57 -7.72 25.32
C HIS A 28 -21.63 -7.00 26.68
N ILE A 29 -22.40 -5.92 26.72
CA ILE A 29 -22.78 -5.20 27.95
C ILE A 29 -24.14 -5.73 28.42
N PRO A 30 -24.29 -6.03 29.73
CA PRO A 30 -25.43 -5.46 30.45
C PRO A 30 -25.10 -4.99 31.89
N TYR A 31 -25.18 -3.67 32.08
CA TYR A 31 -25.90 -2.96 33.15
C TYR A 31 -25.81 -3.37 34.66
N HIS A 32 -25.36 -2.39 35.46
CA HIS A 32 -25.71 -2.05 36.87
C HIS A 32 -25.39 -3.02 38.05
N HIS A 33 -24.59 -2.55 39.03
CA HIS A 33 -25.13 -1.84 40.22
C HIS A 33 -24.08 -0.97 40.98
N ARG A 34 -24.50 -0.30 42.06
CA ARG A 34 -23.90 0.88 42.74
C ARG A 34 -22.87 0.61 43.89
N HIS A 35 -22.29 1.74 44.37
CA HIS A 35 -21.63 2.04 45.66
C HIS A 35 -20.08 1.92 45.69
N SER A 36 -19.30 2.80 46.33
CA SER A 36 -19.58 4.06 47.09
C SER A 36 -18.29 4.91 47.25
N GLN A 37 -18.42 6.24 47.44
CA GLN A 37 -17.56 7.17 48.24
C GLN A 37 -16.01 6.97 48.19
N HIS A 38 -15.19 7.92 47.71
CA HIS A 38 -14.88 9.17 48.44
C HIS A 38 -14.09 10.20 47.59
N SER A 39 -14.19 11.47 47.97
CA SER A 39 -13.33 12.60 47.58
C SER A 39 -13.13 13.48 48.84
N PRO A 40 -11.99 14.16 49.03
CA PRO A 40 -11.76 15.52 48.49
C PRO A 40 -10.32 15.69 47.94
N GLY A 41 -9.88 16.78 47.32
CA GLY A 41 -10.50 18.08 47.00
C GLY A 41 -9.40 19.17 46.98
N GLY A 42 -9.45 20.12 46.04
CA GLY A 42 -8.45 21.20 45.95
C GLY A 42 -8.54 21.96 44.62
N ALA A 43 -8.89 23.23 44.67
CA ALA A 43 -9.07 24.11 43.52
C ALA A 43 -8.25 25.40 43.68
N TYR A 44 -7.77 25.97 42.58
CA TYR A 44 -7.25 27.34 42.50
C TYR A 44 -7.61 27.96 41.15
N ASP A 45 -8.28 29.11 41.18
CA ASP A 45 -8.65 29.96 40.03
C ASP A 45 -7.57 31.02 39.74
N SER A 46 -7.48 31.49 38.48
CA SER A 46 -7.42 32.92 38.05
C SER A 46 -6.80 33.11 36.65
N ALA A 47 -7.27 34.11 35.90
CA ALA A 47 -6.92 34.35 34.48
C ALA A 47 -6.50 35.84 34.16
N PRO A 48 -6.73 36.48 32.97
CA PRO A 48 -5.73 37.28 32.22
C PRO A 48 -6.13 38.80 32.15
N PRO A 49 -5.87 39.68 31.13
CA PRO A 49 -5.16 39.57 29.84
C PRO A 49 -4.32 40.78 29.31
N VAL A 50 -3.58 40.56 28.21
CA VAL A 50 -3.18 41.51 27.13
C VAL A 50 -2.93 40.67 25.84
N GLY A 51 -2.95 41.16 24.60
CA GLY A 51 -3.17 42.51 24.02
C GLY A 51 -3.50 42.39 22.51
N ALA A 52 -3.35 43.44 21.67
CA ALA A 52 -3.72 43.37 20.23
C ALA A 52 -2.89 44.27 19.29
N CYS A 53 -2.85 43.94 17.99
CA CYS A 53 -2.91 44.92 16.89
C CYS A 53 -3.36 44.30 15.56
N ALA A 54 -4.15 45.04 14.78
CA ALA A 54 -4.59 44.68 13.44
C ALA A 54 -4.53 45.91 12.53
N THR A 55 -4.22 45.73 11.25
CA THR A 55 -4.25 46.80 10.23
C THR A 55 -4.86 46.26 8.95
N GLY A 56 -5.92 46.91 8.47
CA GLY A 56 -6.53 46.65 7.16
C GLY A 56 -6.41 47.88 6.25
N ALA A 57 -6.43 47.65 4.94
CA ALA A 57 -6.53 48.68 3.91
C ALA A 57 -7.68 48.31 2.94
N PRO A 58 -8.44 49.28 2.40
CA PRO A 58 -9.69 49.01 1.69
C PRO A 58 -9.50 48.62 0.22
N THR A 59 -10.30 47.66 -0.23
CA THR A 59 -10.44 47.27 -1.65
C THR A 59 -11.60 48.04 -2.30
N ALA A 60 -11.43 48.42 -3.58
CA ALA A 60 -12.52 48.92 -4.41
C ALA A 60 -12.80 47.95 -5.58
N THR A 61 -14.04 47.54 -5.75
CA THR A 61 -14.48 46.61 -6.80
C THR A 61 -15.67 47.20 -7.54
N THR A 62 -15.63 47.19 -8.88
CA THR A 62 -16.75 47.59 -9.74
C THR A 62 -17.45 46.34 -10.28
N THR A 63 -18.77 46.27 -10.16
CA THR A 63 -19.59 45.15 -10.66
C THR A 63 -20.23 45.50 -12.00
N VAL A 64 -20.17 44.57 -12.96
CA VAL A 64 -20.98 44.62 -14.20
C VAL A 64 -21.80 43.34 -14.26
N THR A 65 -23.11 43.47 -14.48
CA THR A 65 -24.04 42.34 -14.58
C THR A 65 -24.36 42.08 -16.05
N VAL A 66 -24.27 40.81 -16.46
CA VAL A 66 -24.78 40.32 -17.76
C VAL A 66 -25.81 39.22 -17.45
N THR A 67 -26.94 39.27 -18.13
CA THR A 67 -28.03 38.30 -17.97
C THR A 67 -28.26 37.61 -19.31
N GLU A 68 -28.12 36.29 -19.35
CA GLU A 68 -28.59 35.46 -20.46
C GLU A 68 -29.72 34.54 -20.02
N THR A 69 -30.67 34.30 -20.93
CA THR A 69 -31.86 33.50 -20.71
C THR A 69 -31.79 32.28 -21.62
N ILE A 70 -31.59 31.09 -21.05
CA ILE A 70 -31.54 29.84 -21.83
C ILE A 70 -32.95 29.28 -21.99
N GLY A 71 -33.42 29.20 -23.24
CA GLY A 71 -34.66 28.52 -23.61
C GLY A 71 -34.46 27.02 -23.73
N ALA A 72 -35.41 26.23 -23.21
CA ALA A 72 -35.33 24.77 -23.27
C ALA A 72 -35.74 24.23 -24.66
N SER A 73 -34.77 23.75 -25.45
CA SER A 73 -34.94 22.65 -26.44
C SER A 73 -33.71 22.49 -27.37
N SER A 74 -32.75 21.62 -27.00
CA SER A 74 -31.99 20.80 -27.96
C SER A 74 -31.13 19.74 -27.27
N THR A 75 -31.05 18.56 -27.87
CA THR A 75 -30.24 17.41 -27.45
C THR A 75 -28.77 17.52 -27.89
N GLU A 76 -27.90 16.79 -27.18
CA GLU A 76 -26.46 16.59 -27.41
C GLU A 76 -25.53 17.81 -27.31
N LEU A 77 -24.62 17.76 -26.33
CA LEU A 77 -23.33 18.44 -26.39
C LEU A 77 -22.27 17.58 -25.67
N ASN A 78 -21.29 17.12 -26.44
CA ASN A 78 -20.11 16.43 -25.94
C ASN A 78 -19.17 17.46 -25.29
N ILE A 79 -18.98 17.40 -23.96
CA ILE A 79 -18.12 18.35 -23.23
C ILE A 79 -17.04 17.57 -22.48
N ILE A 80 -15.79 17.76 -22.92
CA ILE A 80 -14.59 17.33 -22.20
C ILE A 80 -14.33 18.35 -21.08
N PRO A 81 -14.34 17.96 -19.79
CA PRO A 81 -14.03 18.88 -18.70
C PRO A 81 -12.51 19.08 -18.56
N PRO A 82 -12.01 20.32 -18.43
CA PRO A 82 -10.61 20.55 -18.08
C PRO A 82 -10.37 20.34 -16.58
N THR A 83 -9.48 19.42 -16.23
CA THR A 83 -8.99 19.24 -14.85
C THR A 83 -8.15 20.45 -14.44
N VAL A 84 -8.54 21.15 -13.38
CA VAL A 84 -7.72 22.18 -12.73
C VAL A 84 -7.62 21.87 -11.24
N VAL A 85 -6.39 21.63 -10.78
CA VAL A 85 -6.06 21.39 -9.37
C VAL A 85 -5.76 22.74 -8.69
N PRO A 86 -6.52 23.16 -7.67
CA PRO A 86 -6.16 24.34 -6.88
C PRO A 86 -5.08 23.97 -5.85
N ALA A 87 -3.97 24.71 -5.86
CA ALA A 87 -2.96 24.63 -4.82
C ALA A 87 -3.38 25.47 -3.59
N SER A 88 -2.98 25.00 -2.41
CA SER A 88 -2.98 25.73 -1.12
C SER A 88 -4.33 26.10 -0.51
N TYR A 89 -4.69 25.43 0.60
CA TYR A 89 -5.69 25.92 1.55
C TYR A 89 -5.01 26.49 2.80
N THR A 90 -5.42 27.70 3.21
CA THR A 90 -5.18 28.19 4.57
C THR A 90 -6.45 28.00 5.38
N THR A 91 -6.37 27.28 6.50
CA THR A 91 -7.52 27.00 7.35
C THR A 91 -7.95 28.24 8.14
N VAL A 92 -9.23 28.62 8.01
CA VAL A 92 -9.88 29.61 8.86
C VAL A 92 -11.08 28.94 9.52
N ALA A 93 -11.06 28.88 10.86
CA ALA A 93 -12.17 28.32 11.64
C ALA A 93 -13.37 29.28 11.61
N ILE A 94 -14.56 28.77 11.30
CA ILE A 94 -15.81 29.54 11.36
C ILE A 94 -16.83 28.77 12.21
N SER A 95 -17.27 29.40 13.29
CA SER A 95 -18.33 28.90 14.16
C SER A 95 -19.70 29.07 13.49
N SER A 96 -20.62 28.14 13.77
CA SER A 96 -21.95 28.06 13.16
C SER A 96 -22.79 29.34 13.31
N SER A 97 -23.21 29.93 12.19
CA SER A 97 -24.49 30.64 12.07
C SER A 97 -24.98 30.67 10.62
N SER A 98 -26.29 30.83 10.45
CA SER A 98 -27.02 30.54 9.22
C SER A 98 -27.15 31.72 8.25
N SER A 99 -26.57 31.62 7.06
CA SER A 99 -27.09 32.29 5.84
C SER A 99 -26.42 31.77 4.56
N SER A 100 -27.18 31.76 3.46
CA SER A 100 -26.71 31.34 2.13
C SER A 100 -25.55 32.19 1.64
N SER A 101 -24.57 31.58 0.96
CA SER A 101 -23.44 32.27 0.32
C SER A 101 -23.06 31.58 -0.99
N THR A 102 -23.12 32.31 -2.09
CA THR A 102 -22.74 31.85 -3.44
C THR A 102 -21.26 32.13 -3.68
N PHE A 103 -20.51 31.14 -4.16
CA PHE A 103 -19.09 31.32 -4.51
C PHE A 103 -18.92 31.68 -6.00
N THR A 104 -18.01 32.61 -6.29
CA THR A 104 -17.64 33.01 -7.64
C THR A 104 -16.12 32.94 -7.78
N SER A 105 -15.62 32.05 -8.65
CA SER A 105 -14.19 31.95 -8.95
C SER A 105 -13.80 32.91 -10.07
N ALA A 106 -12.75 33.71 -9.85
CA ALA A 106 -12.14 34.54 -10.89
C ALA A 106 -11.07 33.74 -11.65
N VAL A 107 -11.08 33.78 -12.99
CA VAL A 107 -10.08 33.14 -13.84
C VAL A 107 -9.24 34.20 -14.52
N VAL A 108 -7.91 34.05 -14.43
CA VAL A 108 -6.94 34.88 -15.17
C VAL A 108 -6.48 34.08 -16.40
N VAL A 109 -6.64 34.65 -17.59
CA VAL A 109 -6.24 34.02 -18.85
C VAL A 109 -5.02 34.75 -19.43
N SER A 110 -3.92 34.03 -19.57
CA SER A 110 -2.70 34.49 -20.25
C SER A 110 -2.49 33.67 -21.52
N SER A 111 -2.63 34.30 -22.69
CA SER A 111 -2.46 33.65 -24.00
C SER A 111 -1.02 33.74 -24.49
N ALA A 112 -0.40 32.59 -24.77
CA ALA A 112 0.86 32.49 -25.52
C ALA A 112 0.59 31.98 -26.94
N SER A 113 1.09 32.70 -27.94
CA SER A 113 0.84 32.39 -29.36
C SER A 113 1.69 31.23 -29.87
N ALA A 114 1.05 30.30 -30.59
CA ALA A 114 1.75 29.24 -31.31
C ALA A 114 2.32 29.75 -32.65
N SER A 115 3.54 29.31 -33.00
CA SER A 115 4.14 29.53 -34.31
C SER A 115 4.18 28.24 -35.12
N THR A 116 3.36 28.17 -36.17
CA THR A 116 3.29 27.03 -37.11
C THR A 116 4.50 27.01 -38.04
N SER A 117 5.07 25.83 -38.27
CA SER A 117 6.02 25.60 -39.38
C SER A 117 5.64 24.35 -40.18
N THR A 118 5.26 24.56 -41.43
CA THR A 118 4.92 23.52 -42.41
C THR A 118 6.16 22.83 -42.96
N SER A 119 6.14 21.51 -43.18
CA SER A 119 7.08 20.84 -44.09
C SER A 119 6.38 19.75 -44.92
N THR A 120 6.80 19.66 -46.17
CA THR A 120 6.14 18.94 -47.26
C THR A 120 6.51 17.45 -47.28
N SER A 121 5.57 16.59 -47.68
CA SER A 121 5.81 15.16 -47.93
C SER A 121 6.72 14.92 -49.14
N ALA A 122 7.67 13.99 -48.99
CA ALA A 122 8.28 13.28 -50.10
C ALA A 122 8.46 11.81 -49.70
N SER A 123 7.93 10.89 -50.50
CA SER A 123 8.06 9.45 -50.29
C SER A 123 9.24 8.92 -51.07
N GLU A 124 10.15 8.20 -50.43
CA GLU A 124 11.02 7.26 -51.15
C GLU A 124 11.36 6.05 -50.28
N SER A 125 11.41 4.88 -50.92
CA SER A 125 11.42 3.57 -50.27
C SER A 125 12.78 2.90 -50.41
N THR A 126 13.49 2.69 -49.30
CA THR A 126 14.64 1.77 -49.26
C THR A 126 14.65 0.95 -47.97
N SER A 127 14.55 -0.36 -48.11
CA SER A 127 14.63 -1.32 -47.01
C SER A 127 16.07 -1.46 -46.50
N ALA A 128 16.31 -1.24 -45.22
CA ALA A 128 17.53 -1.65 -44.54
C ALA A 128 17.21 -2.11 -43.12
N SER A 129 17.50 -3.38 -42.81
CA SER A 129 17.37 -3.92 -41.46
C SER A 129 18.51 -3.41 -40.59
N ALA A 130 18.20 -2.67 -39.54
CA ALA A 130 19.11 -2.35 -38.46
C ALA A 130 18.37 -2.53 -37.14
N SER A 131 18.75 -3.57 -36.37
CA SER A 131 18.23 -3.76 -35.02
C SER A 131 18.79 -2.67 -34.12
N ALA A 132 17.96 -1.66 -33.84
CA ALA A 132 18.18 -0.68 -32.80
C ALA A 132 17.09 -0.88 -31.75
N SER A 133 17.39 -1.65 -30.70
CA SER A 133 16.55 -1.70 -29.51
C SER A 133 16.37 -0.26 -29.00
N PRO A 134 15.15 0.25 -28.87
CA PRO A 134 14.96 1.47 -28.09
C PRO A 134 15.28 1.09 -26.65
N SER A 135 16.45 1.50 -26.16
CA SER A 135 16.74 1.56 -24.73
C SER A 135 15.88 2.68 -24.14
N GLY A 136 14.57 2.44 -24.09
CA GLY A 136 13.65 3.22 -23.29
C GLY A 136 14.14 3.09 -21.87
N ASN A 137 14.69 4.18 -21.35
CA ASN A 137 15.08 4.27 -19.96
C ASN A 137 13.81 4.39 -19.13
N SER A 138 13.06 3.28 -19.00
CA SER A 138 12.02 3.14 -18.01
C SER A 138 12.72 3.22 -16.66
N THR A 139 12.72 4.41 -16.08
CA THR A 139 12.98 4.59 -14.66
C THR A 139 12.03 3.64 -13.94
N SER A 140 12.56 2.50 -13.47
CA SER A 140 11.75 1.50 -12.79
C SER A 140 11.05 2.20 -11.65
N LYS A 141 9.72 2.17 -11.65
CA LYS A 141 8.93 2.73 -10.55
C LYS A 141 9.47 2.18 -9.23
N ALA A 142 9.66 3.06 -8.26
CA ALA A 142 9.87 2.65 -6.88
C ALA A 142 8.72 1.72 -6.47
N LYS A 143 9.01 0.63 -5.76
CA LYS A 143 7.97 -0.30 -5.30
C LYS A 143 7.96 -0.34 -3.78
N VAL A 144 6.81 -0.06 -3.19
CA VAL A 144 6.54 -0.26 -1.76
C VAL A 144 5.71 -1.51 -1.59
N ILE A 145 6.00 -2.33 -0.58
CA ILE A 145 5.07 -3.37 -0.12
C ILE A 145 4.58 -2.98 1.26
N ILE A 146 3.29 -3.15 1.56
CA ILE A 146 2.69 -2.71 2.83
C ILE A 146 1.72 -3.80 3.32
N PRO A 147 2.09 -4.60 4.33
CA PRO A 147 1.11 -5.34 5.13
C PRO A 147 0.21 -4.35 5.88
N TYR A 148 -1.01 -4.16 5.38
CA TYR A 148 -1.97 -3.18 5.90
C TYR A 148 -3.18 -3.90 6.49
N TYR A 149 -2.95 -4.50 7.66
CA TYR A 149 -3.93 -5.34 8.35
C TYR A 149 -4.87 -4.51 9.25
N LEU A 150 -4.78 -3.18 9.19
CA LEU A 150 -5.71 -2.25 9.81
C LEU A 150 -7.13 -2.41 9.22
N TYR A 151 -8.12 -2.67 10.07
CA TYR A 151 -9.52 -2.76 9.68
C TYR A 151 -10.03 -1.45 9.02
N PRO A 152 -10.70 -1.51 7.85
CA PRO A 152 -11.09 -0.34 7.03
C PRO A 152 -12.26 0.49 7.57
N SER A 153 -12.37 0.69 8.90
CA SER A 153 -13.36 1.61 9.48
C SER A 153 -13.27 3.00 8.84
N THR A 154 -14.40 3.72 8.78
CA THR A 154 -14.53 5.00 8.07
C THR A 154 -13.35 5.98 8.33
N GLY A 155 -12.54 6.20 7.30
CA GLY A 155 -11.38 7.10 7.33
C GLY A 155 -10.03 6.46 7.70
N ALA A 156 -10.01 5.23 8.23
CA ALA A 156 -8.79 4.55 8.66
C ALA A 156 -7.77 4.28 7.53
N TRP A 157 -8.25 4.12 6.29
CA TRP A 157 -7.40 3.91 5.12
C TRP A 157 -7.06 5.21 4.37
N THR A 158 -7.66 6.34 4.72
CA THR A 158 -7.46 7.62 4.03
C THR A 158 -6.00 8.08 3.97
N PRO A 159 -5.18 7.97 5.04
CA PRO A 159 -3.76 8.34 4.95
C PRO A 159 -2.96 7.50 3.93
N LEU A 160 -3.31 6.23 3.73
CA LEU A 160 -2.71 5.39 2.70
C LEU A 160 -3.16 5.79 1.29
N GLU A 161 -4.46 6.07 1.11
CA GLU A 161 -4.99 6.59 -0.16
C GLU A 161 -4.35 7.93 -0.55
N GLU A 162 -4.18 8.85 0.41
CA GLU A 162 -3.49 10.14 0.21
C GLU A 162 -2.02 9.95 -0.20
N LEU A 163 -1.31 9.01 0.43
CA LEU A 163 0.07 8.65 0.07
C LEU A 163 0.17 8.08 -1.35
N ILE A 164 -0.78 7.22 -1.76
CA ILE A 164 -0.83 6.62 -3.11
C ILE A 164 -1.08 7.70 -4.17
N VAL A 165 -2.04 8.61 -3.93
CA VAL A 165 -2.39 9.72 -4.84
C VAL A 165 -1.23 10.71 -5.00
N ALA A 166 -0.49 11.00 -3.93
CA ALA A 166 0.63 11.94 -3.97
C ALA A 166 1.86 11.43 -4.76
N ASN A 167 1.98 10.12 -5.00
CA ASN A 167 3.20 9.49 -5.52
C ASN A 167 2.90 8.53 -6.70
N SER A 168 2.40 9.08 -7.82
CA SER A 168 1.95 8.31 -8.99
C SER A 168 3.05 7.52 -9.73
N ASP A 169 4.32 7.88 -9.51
CA ASP A 169 5.54 7.24 -9.99
C ASP A 169 5.99 6.06 -9.12
N VAL A 170 5.35 5.86 -7.96
CA VAL A 170 5.59 4.75 -7.04
C VAL A 170 4.48 3.72 -7.17
N GLN A 171 4.85 2.44 -7.25
CA GLN A 171 3.95 1.30 -7.20
C GLN A 171 3.77 0.84 -5.75
N PHE A 172 2.53 0.77 -5.28
CA PHE A 172 2.18 0.28 -3.95
C PHE A 172 1.59 -1.12 -4.05
N THR A 173 2.20 -2.10 -3.37
CA THR A 173 1.65 -3.44 -3.17
C THR A 173 1.07 -3.50 -1.76
N VAL A 174 -0.25 -3.50 -1.62
CA VAL A 174 -0.94 -3.43 -0.33
C VAL A 174 -1.55 -4.79 -0.01
N ILE A 175 -1.10 -5.43 1.07
CA ILE A 175 -1.61 -6.74 1.49
C ILE A 175 -2.70 -6.51 2.53
N ILE A 176 -3.90 -7.00 2.25
CA ILE A 176 -5.05 -6.90 3.16
C ILE A 176 -5.29 -8.25 3.84
N ASN A 177 -5.63 -8.21 5.13
CA ASN A 177 -5.84 -9.41 5.94
C ASN A 177 -7.09 -9.26 6.83
N PRO A 178 -8.30 -9.58 6.30
CA PRO A 178 -9.55 -9.44 7.04
C PRO A 178 -9.64 -10.27 8.33
N ASP A 179 -9.24 -11.54 8.29
CA ASP A 179 -9.40 -12.48 9.42
C ASP A 179 -8.39 -13.66 9.31
N ASN A 180 -7.09 -13.34 9.32
CA ASN A 180 -5.99 -14.29 9.04
C ASN A 180 -6.18 -15.09 7.74
N GLY A 181 -6.70 -14.41 6.72
CA GLY A 181 -7.38 -15.00 5.57
C GLY A 181 -8.52 -14.10 5.10
N PRO A 182 -9.30 -14.53 4.09
CA PRO A 182 -10.35 -13.70 3.48
C PRO A 182 -11.51 -13.37 4.40
N GLY A 183 -11.73 -14.15 5.47
CA GLY A 183 -12.87 -14.00 6.39
C GLY A 183 -14.21 -14.43 5.78
N SER A 184 -15.06 -15.09 6.58
CA SER A 184 -16.34 -15.63 6.10
C SER A 184 -17.42 -14.58 5.81
N ASN A 185 -17.31 -13.38 6.40
CA ASN A 185 -18.31 -12.30 6.29
C ASN A 185 -17.77 -11.04 5.59
N THR A 186 -16.54 -11.04 5.07
CA THR A 186 -15.91 -9.84 4.51
C THR A 186 -16.63 -9.31 3.27
N ALA A 187 -17.20 -10.21 2.46
CA ALA A 187 -18.04 -9.86 1.31
C ALA A 187 -19.43 -9.29 1.68
N SER A 188 -19.76 -9.18 2.98
CA SER A 188 -20.94 -8.48 3.50
C SER A 188 -20.61 -7.37 4.51
N ASP A 189 -19.32 -7.06 4.72
CA ASP A 189 -18.88 -5.95 5.56
C ASP A 189 -18.79 -4.65 4.73
N GLU A 190 -19.66 -3.68 5.01
CA GLU A 190 -19.72 -2.42 4.26
C GLU A 190 -18.42 -1.59 4.34
N ASN A 191 -17.57 -1.77 5.36
CA ASN A 191 -16.26 -1.11 5.42
C ASN A 191 -15.33 -1.68 4.35
N PHE A 192 -15.21 -3.01 4.24
CA PHE A 192 -14.42 -3.66 3.18
C PHE A 192 -15.03 -3.42 1.79
N LEU A 193 -16.35 -3.55 1.64
CA LEU A 193 -17.08 -3.30 0.40
C LEU A 193 -17.03 -1.85 -0.08
N THR A 194 -16.57 -0.91 0.76
CA THR A 194 -16.32 0.49 0.40
C THR A 194 -14.83 0.77 0.17
N ALA A 195 -13.95 0.24 1.03
CA ALA A 195 -12.52 0.58 1.03
C ALA A 195 -11.72 -0.20 -0.03
N VAL A 196 -11.98 -1.49 -0.22
CA VAL A 196 -11.24 -2.32 -1.21
C VAL A 196 -11.46 -1.81 -2.64
N PRO A 197 -12.70 -1.50 -3.11
CA PRO A 197 -12.90 -0.98 -4.46
C PRO A 197 -12.24 0.38 -4.71
N ARG A 198 -12.15 1.22 -3.67
CA ARG A 198 -11.44 2.50 -3.74
C ARG A 198 -9.94 2.29 -3.88
N LEU A 199 -9.34 1.49 -2.99
CA LEU A 199 -7.91 1.18 -3.01
C LEU A 199 -7.49 0.50 -4.32
N ALA A 200 -8.28 -0.45 -4.81
CA ALA A 200 -8.06 -1.15 -6.07
C ALA A 200 -8.22 -0.26 -7.32
N SER A 201 -8.88 0.91 -7.20
CA SER A 201 -9.09 1.82 -8.34
C SER A 201 -7.86 2.65 -8.73
N TYR A 202 -6.85 2.76 -7.86
CA TYR A 202 -5.63 3.50 -8.15
C TYR A 202 -4.72 2.67 -9.07
N SER A 203 -4.34 3.23 -10.23
CA SER A 203 -3.52 2.54 -11.24
C SER A 203 -2.09 2.21 -10.79
N ASN A 204 -1.66 2.76 -9.66
CA ASN A 204 -0.40 2.46 -8.99
C ASN A 204 -0.57 1.67 -7.68
N ALA A 205 -1.75 1.07 -7.43
CA ALA A 205 -2.00 0.18 -6.30
C ALA A 205 -2.27 -1.26 -6.77
N LEU A 206 -1.61 -2.21 -6.11
CA LEU A 206 -1.74 -3.65 -6.29
C LEU A 206 -2.21 -4.25 -4.97
N VAL A 207 -3.52 -4.51 -4.85
CA VAL A 207 -4.11 -5.04 -3.60
C VAL A 207 -4.00 -6.56 -3.60
N LEU A 208 -3.44 -7.17 -2.55
CA LEU A 208 -3.28 -8.62 -2.44
C LEU A 208 -4.05 -9.17 -1.24
N GLY A 209 -4.73 -10.31 -1.41
CA GLY A 209 -5.35 -11.04 -0.31
C GLY A 209 -4.32 -11.88 0.46
N TYR A 210 -4.23 -11.71 1.77
CA TYR A 210 -3.42 -12.53 2.66
C TYR A 210 -3.97 -13.96 2.79
N VAL A 211 -3.11 -14.98 2.68
CA VAL A 211 -3.42 -16.39 2.99
C VAL A 211 -2.23 -17.07 3.68
N SER A 212 -2.39 -17.52 4.93
CA SER A 212 -1.37 -18.30 5.65
C SER A 212 -1.24 -19.71 5.07
N THR A 213 0.02 -20.19 4.93
CA THR A 213 0.37 -21.54 4.44
C THR A 213 1.01 -22.44 5.50
N GLN A 214 1.33 -21.90 6.68
CA GLN A 214 1.96 -22.62 7.80
C GLN A 214 3.21 -23.43 7.36
N LYS A 215 4.13 -22.79 6.63
CA LYS A 215 5.36 -23.40 6.07
C LYS A 215 5.10 -24.59 5.15
N GLY A 216 3.98 -24.53 4.42
CA GLY A 216 3.52 -25.59 3.52
C GLY A 216 2.91 -26.80 4.23
N THR A 217 2.55 -26.66 5.52
CA THR A 217 1.93 -27.73 6.32
C THR A 217 0.41 -27.58 6.50
N ARG A 218 -0.15 -26.41 6.19
CA ARG A 218 -1.61 -26.22 6.16
C ARG A 218 -2.21 -27.06 5.03
N ASP A 219 -3.33 -27.73 5.28
CA ASP A 219 -4.02 -28.53 4.26
C ASP A 219 -4.25 -27.70 2.98
N ILE A 220 -3.78 -28.21 1.84
CA ILE A 220 -3.81 -27.48 0.58
C ILE A 220 -5.24 -27.10 0.16
N SER A 221 -6.23 -27.94 0.45
CA SER A 221 -7.62 -27.67 0.09
C SER A 221 -8.23 -26.52 0.89
N GLU A 222 -7.79 -26.30 2.14
CA GLU A 222 -8.19 -25.14 2.94
C GLU A 222 -7.46 -23.85 2.49
N VAL A 223 -6.24 -23.94 1.95
CA VAL A 223 -5.55 -22.80 1.34
C VAL A 223 -6.15 -22.42 -0.01
N GLU A 224 -6.44 -23.41 -0.86
CA GLU A 224 -7.13 -23.19 -2.14
C GLU A 224 -8.54 -22.61 -1.94
N LYS A 225 -9.24 -22.99 -0.88
CA LYS A 225 -10.53 -22.44 -0.49
C LYS A 225 -10.44 -20.97 -0.06
N ASP A 226 -9.39 -20.55 0.64
CA ASP A 226 -9.16 -19.13 0.94
C ASP A 226 -8.89 -18.32 -0.35
N ILE A 227 -8.03 -18.85 -1.23
CA ILE A 227 -7.73 -18.26 -2.55
C ILE A 227 -9.02 -18.12 -3.37
N GLN A 228 -9.83 -19.17 -3.45
CA GLN A 228 -11.12 -19.17 -4.14
C GLN A 228 -12.13 -18.21 -3.50
N THR A 229 -12.06 -17.99 -2.19
CA THR A 229 -12.94 -17.02 -1.50
C THR A 229 -12.61 -15.60 -1.94
N TYR A 230 -11.33 -15.20 -1.96
CA TYR A 230 -10.92 -13.92 -2.55
C TYR A 230 -11.29 -13.80 -4.02
N ALA A 231 -11.05 -14.85 -4.82
CA ALA A 231 -11.41 -14.88 -6.25
C ALA A 231 -12.93 -14.71 -6.48
N ALA A 232 -13.75 -15.22 -5.56
CA ALA A 232 -15.21 -15.11 -5.59
C ALA A 232 -15.76 -13.81 -4.97
N TRP A 233 -14.95 -12.94 -4.37
CA TRP A 233 -15.42 -11.65 -3.84
C TRP A 233 -16.22 -10.80 -4.84
N PRO A 234 -15.83 -10.67 -6.14
CA PRO A 234 -16.56 -9.85 -7.10
C PRO A 234 -17.98 -10.35 -7.37
N SER A 235 -18.18 -11.68 -7.33
CA SER A 235 -19.48 -12.32 -7.62
C SER A 235 -20.34 -12.47 -6.35
N THR A 236 -19.73 -12.83 -5.22
CA THR A 236 -20.43 -13.03 -3.93
C THR A 236 -20.92 -11.73 -3.31
N SER A 237 -20.19 -10.62 -3.48
CA SER A 237 -20.62 -9.29 -3.05
C SER A 237 -21.62 -8.61 -4.00
N GLY A 238 -21.76 -9.12 -5.23
CA GLY A 238 -22.48 -8.45 -6.32
C GLY A 238 -21.81 -7.15 -6.82
N LYS A 239 -20.58 -6.83 -6.37
CA LYS A 239 -19.81 -5.65 -6.77
C LYS A 239 -18.55 -6.10 -7.51
N SER A 240 -18.52 -5.99 -8.84
CA SER A 240 -17.36 -6.45 -9.64
C SER A 240 -16.03 -5.75 -9.32
N SER A 241 -16.08 -4.56 -8.72
CA SER A 241 -14.93 -3.80 -8.23
C SER A 241 -14.45 -4.20 -6.83
N PHE A 242 -15.19 -5.07 -6.12
CA PHE A 242 -14.73 -5.68 -4.87
C PHE A 242 -13.88 -6.91 -5.20
N ALA A 243 -12.65 -6.64 -5.64
CA ALA A 243 -11.66 -7.61 -6.08
C ALA A 243 -10.30 -7.31 -5.43
N VAL A 244 -9.45 -8.34 -5.35
CA VAL A 244 -8.00 -8.18 -5.12
C VAL A 244 -7.27 -8.55 -6.41
N HIS A 245 -6.06 -8.05 -6.58
CA HIS A 245 -5.23 -8.22 -7.79
C HIS A 245 -4.28 -9.44 -7.71
N GLY A 246 -4.44 -10.27 -6.69
CA GLY A 246 -3.54 -11.38 -6.41
C GLY A 246 -3.57 -11.85 -4.95
N ILE A 247 -2.64 -12.74 -4.60
CA ILE A 247 -2.54 -13.39 -3.30
C ILE A 247 -1.13 -13.25 -2.72
N PHE A 248 -1.07 -12.98 -1.41
CA PHE A 248 0.12 -13.03 -0.58
C PHE A 248 0.08 -14.33 0.23
N LEU A 249 0.92 -15.30 -0.14
CA LEU A 249 1.08 -16.58 0.53
C LEU A 249 2.06 -16.43 1.69
N ASP A 250 1.53 -16.29 2.90
CA ASP A 250 2.30 -16.03 4.10
C ASP A 250 2.83 -17.29 4.79
N GLU A 251 3.82 -17.10 5.66
CA GLU A 251 4.54 -18.15 6.38
C GLU A 251 5.14 -19.19 5.43
N ALA A 252 5.64 -18.78 4.26
CA ALA A 252 6.20 -19.70 3.30
C ALA A 252 7.45 -20.42 3.85
N VAL A 253 7.82 -21.55 3.27
CA VAL A 253 9.04 -22.26 3.68
C VAL A 253 10.26 -21.70 2.94
N ALA A 254 11.37 -21.51 3.66
CA ALA A 254 12.66 -21.15 3.07
C ALA A 254 13.45 -22.40 2.63
N ASP A 255 13.52 -23.42 3.48
CA ASP A 255 14.31 -24.62 3.24
C ASP A 255 13.75 -25.52 2.13
N TYR A 256 14.64 -26.15 1.37
CA TYR A 256 14.27 -27.10 0.31
C TYR A 256 13.54 -28.34 0.86
N ASN A 257 12.35 -28.61 0.32
CA ASN A 257 11.69 -29.90 0.39
C ASN A 257 10.85 -30.10 -0.89
N ALA A 258 10.88 -31.30 -1.47
CA ALA A 258 10.23 -31.58 -2.76
C ALA A 258 8.69 -31.54 -2.69
N ASP A 259 8.12 -31.93 -1.56
CA ASP A 259 6.68 -31.93 -1.33
C ASP A 259 6.16 -30.49 -1.18
N THR A 260 6.90 -29.63 -0.45
CA THR A 260 6.57 -28.20 -0.34
C THR A 260 6.78 -27.45 -1.65
N VAL A 261 7.83 -27.75 -2.43
CA VAL A 261 7.98 -27.19 -3.80
C VAL A 261 6.78 -27.56 -4.67
N THR A 262 6.26 -28.78 -4.55
CA THR A 262 5.05 -29.23 -5.26
C THR A 262 3.81 -28.50 -4.75
N TYR A 263 3.68 -28.32 -3.43
CA TYR A 263 2.60 -27.58 -2.78
C TYR A 263 2.49 -26.14 -3.30
N TYR A 264 3.57 -25.35 -3.26
CA TYR A 264 3.52 -23.96 -3.76
C TYR A 264 3.30 -23.89 -5.27
N LYS A 265 3.78 -24.85 -6.07
CA LYS A 265 3.47 -24.92 -7.51
C LYS A 265 1.98 -25.17 -7.77
N ASN A 266 1.34 -26.04 -6.99
CA ASN A 266 -0.11 -26.27 -7.07
C ASN A 266 -0.88 -25.00 -6.70
N LEU A 267 -0.54 -24.35 -5.57
CA LEU A 267 -1.16 -23.09 -5.17
C LEU A 267 -1.01 -21.99 -6.22
N ALA A 268 0.19 -21.85 -6.80
CA ALA A 268 0.43 -20.88 -7.88
C ALA A 268 -0.40 -21.19 -9.12
N SER A 269 -0.53 -22.48 -9.51
CA SER A 269 -1.44 -22.89 -10.58
C SER A 269 -2.90 -22.54 -10.28
N THR A 270 -3.36 -22.74 -9.04
CA THR A 270 -4.72 -22.38 -8.60
C THR A 270 -4.92 -20.86 -8.66
N ILE A 271 -3.96 -20.05 -8.19
CA ILE A 271 -4.04 -18.58 -8.26
C ILE A 271 -4.07 -18.10 -9.73
N ARG A 272 -3.14 -18.55 -10.58
CA ARG A 272 -3.09 -18.14 -12.01
C ARG A 272 -4.29 -18.60 -12.83
N SER A 273 -5.01 -19.63 -12.41
CA SER A 273 -6.22 -20.13 -13.08
C SER A 273 -7.52 -19.56 -12.50
N SER A 274 -7.46 -18.77 -11.42
CA SER A 274 -8.65 -18.21 -10.76
C SER A 274 -9.16 -16.95 -11.47
N ASP A 275 -10.39 -17.01 -11.99
CA ASP A 275 -11.12 -15.80 -12.38
C ASP A 275 -11.38 -14.91 -11.15
N GLY A 276 -11.17 -13.60 -11.28
CA GLY A 276 -11.49 -12.62 -10.22
C GLY A 276 -10.31 -12.12 -9.38
N LEU A 277 -9.08 -12.62 -9.60
CA LEU A 277 -7.84 -12.12 -8.96
C LEU A 277 -7.04 -11.16 -9.88
N GLY A 278 -7.71 -10.49 -10.82
CA GLY A 278 -7.07 -9.79 -11.94
C GLY A 278 -6.49 -8.40 -11.63
N PRO A 279 -5.62 -7.85 -12.51
CA PRO A 279 -5.44 -8.28 -13.89
C PRO A 279 -4.48 -9.46 -14.09
N ASP A 280 -3.42 -9.56 -13.29
CA ASP A 280 -2.30 -10.49 -13.55
C ASP A 280 -2.26 -11.72 -12.60
N ASN A 281 -3.23 -11.82 -11.68
CA ASN A 281 -3.28 -12.84 -10.63
C ASN A 281 -1.94 -12.92 -9.87
N TYR A 282 -1.50 -11.78 -9.34
CA TYR A 282 -0.14 -11.57 -8.83
C TYR A 282 0.12 -12.44 -7.60
N ILE A 283 1.31 -13.02 -7.50
CA ILE A 283 1.68 -13.94 -6.43
C ILE A 283 2.89 -13.38 -5.68
N VAL A 284 2.73 -13.22 -4.36
CA VAL A 284 3.85 -13.01 -3.45
C VAL A 284 3.96 -14.20 -2.50
N THR A 285 5.15 -14.71 -2.25
CA THR A 285 5.41 -15.62 -1.11
C THR A 285 6.21 -14.91 -0.04
N ASN A 286 5.92 -15.19 1.23
CA ASN A 286 6.66 -14.65 2.36
C ASN A 286 7.29 -15.74 3.25
N PRO A 287 8.52 -16.16 2.93
CA PRO A 287 9.33 -16.99 3.83
C PRO A 287 10.05 -16.19 4.92
N GLY A 288 10.03 -14.85 4.89
CA GLY A 288 10.77 -13.98 5.82
C GLY A 288 12.31 -14.06 5.75
N ALA A 289 12.85 -14.88 4.85
CA ALA A 289 14.27 -15.17 4.68
C ALA A 289 14.55 -15.60 3.23
N VAL A 290 15.82 -15.56 2.78
CA VAL A 290 16.20 -16.03 1.44
C VAL A 290 15.93 -17.54 1.30
N PRO A 291 14.98 -17.96 0.43
CA PRO A 291 14.63 -19.37 0.30
C PRO A 291 15.61 -20.13 -0.61
N ASP A 292 15.42 -21.45 -0.72
CA ASP A 292 16.02 -22.27 -1.76
C ASP A 292 15.60 -21.81 -3.17
N GLU A 293 16.50 -21.95 -4.15
CA GLU A 293 16.27 -21.55 -5.54
C GLU A 293 15.04 -22.23 -6.17
N SER A 294 14.69 -23.43 -5.70
CA SER A 294 13.52 -24.21 -6.17
C SER A 294 12.17 -23.51 -5.97
N TYR A 295 12.10 -22.49 -5.09
CA TYR A 295 10.89 -21.70 -4.84
C TYR A 295 10.84 -20.39 -5.62
N LEU A 296 11.98 -19.88 -6.11
CA LEU A 296 12.07 -18.51 -6.64
C LEU A 296 11.24 -18.30 -7.91
N ASP A 297 11.10 -19.33 -8.74
CA ASP A 297 10.32 -19.32 -9.99
C ASP A 297 8.84 -19.69 -9.82
N ILE A 298 8.33 -19.69 -8.58
CA ILE A 298 6.91 -19.94 -8.29
C ILE A 298 6.09 -18.62 -8.21
N PRO A 299 6.50 -17.58 -7.45
CA PRO A 299 5.78 -16.31 -7.37
C PRO A 299 6.28 -15.26 -8.39
N ASP A 300 5.56 -14.13 -8.47
CA ASP A 300 6.08 -12.92 -9.12
C ASP A 300 7.13 -12.21 -8.26
N SER A 301 6.97 -12.26 -6.93
CA SER A 301 7.99 -11.80 -5.99
C SER A 301 8.01 -12.56 -4.66
N THR A 302 9.15 -12.49 -3.97
CA THR A 302 9.40 -13.19 -2.70
C THR A 302 9.88 -12.21 -1.64
N VAL A 303 9.31 -12.25 -0.44
CA VAL A 303 9.84 -11.52 0.73
C VAL A 303 11.04 -12.29 1.28
N ILE A 304 12.24 -11.81 0.99
CA ILE A 304 13.51 -12.47 1.35
C ILE A 304 14.06 -12.03 2.72
N PHE A 305 13.38 -11.10 3.38
CA PHE A 305 13.66 -10.67 4.74
C PHE A 305 12.39 -10.08 5.37
N GLU A 306 12.01 -10.53 6.55
CA GLU A 306 11.01 -9.89 7.41
C GLU A 306 11.47 -9.97 8.88
N SER A 307 11.96 -8.85 9.43
CA SER A 307 12.20 -8.71 10.88
C SER A 307 12.48 -7.25 11.27
N ALA A 308 12.78 -7.03 12.54
CA ALA A 308 13.18 -5.74 13.09
C ALA A 308 14.51 -5.21 12.52
N TYR A 309 14.66 -3.89 12.50
CA TYR A 309 15.86 -3.18 12.01
C TYR A 309 17.20 -3.70 12.55
N SER A 310 17.27 -4.10 13.83
CA SER A 310 18.48 -4.67 14.43
C SER A 310 18.89 -6.02 13.83
N GLU A 311 17.90 -6.83 13.43
CA GLU A 311 18.13 -8.11 12.77
C GLU A 311 18.50 -7.89 11.30
N PHE A 312 17.89 -6.90 10.63
CA PHE A 312 18.29 -6.52 9.27
C PHE A 312 19.77 -6.13 9.20
N GLN A 313 20.22 -5.25 10.11
CA GLN A 313 21.62 -4.83 10.13
C GLN A 313 22.58 -5.99 10.46
N SER A 314 22.12 -6.98 11.23
CA SER A 314 22.88 -8.21 11.51
C SER A 314 23.01 -9.10 10.27
N ALA A 315 21.89 -9.43 9.62
CA ALA A 315 21.84 -10.26 8.41
C ALA A 315 22.56 -9.63 7.22
N TYR A 316 22.42 -8.31 7.04
CA TYR A 316 23.14 -7.55 6.02
C TYR A 316 24.66 -7.58 6.26
N SER A 317 25.11 -7.37 7.50
CA SER A 317 26.54 -7.43 7.86
C SER A 317 27.12 -8.85 7.77
N ALA A 318 26.30 -9.88 8.00
CA ALA A 318 26.65 -11.29 7.83
C ALA A 318 26.68 -11.72 6.34
N ASN A 319 26.23 -10.87 5.42
CA ASN A 319 26.10 -11.16 3.98
C ASN A 319 25.13 -12.31 3.66
N GLU A 320 24.01 -12.41 4.38
CA GLU A 320 23.01 -13.47 4.16
C GLU A 320 22.33 -13.37 2.77
N PHE A 321 22.36 -12.17 2.17
CA PHE A 321 21.77 -11.87 0.86
C PHE A 321 22.70 -12.13 -0.34
N GLU A 322 23.90 -12.70 -0.19
CA GLU A 322 24.78 -12.96 -1.35
C GLU A 322 24.11 -13.82 -2.44
N LYS A 323 23.24 -14.77 -2.03
CA LYS A 323 22.53 -15.66 -2.97
C LYS A 323 21.57 -14.92 -3.91
N VAL A 324 21.10 -13.72 -3.56
CA VAL A 324 20.21 -12.91 -4.40
C VAL A 324 20.94 -11.86 -5.24
N LYS A 325 22.23 -11.63 -4.99
CA LYS A 325 23.02 -10.65 -5.77
C LYS A 325 23.22 -11.16 -7.20
N GLY A 326 22.89 -10.31 -8.17
CA GLY A 326 22.97 -10.63 -9.60
C GLY A 326 21.75 -11.36 -10.17
N LEU A 327 20.76 -11.70 -9.33
CA LEU A 327 19.41 -12.06 -9.79
C LEU A 327 18.59 -10.78 -10.05
N ASP A 328 17.40 -10.94 -10.64
CA ASP A 328 16.47 -9.82 -10.83
C ASP A 328 15.89 -9.36 -9.47
N LEU A 329 16.43 -8.26 -8.95
CA LEU A 329 15.96 -7.63 -7.71
C LEU A 329 14.50 -7.16 -7.80
N GLY A 330 13.94 -7.05 -9.01
CA GLY A 330 12.53 -6.75 -9.27
C GLY A 330 11.55 -7.78 -8.68
N ARG A 331 12.07 -9.00 -8.39
CA ARG A 331 11.39 -10.16 -7.82
C ARG A 331 11.55 -10.29 -6.31
N PHE A 332 12.28 -9.39 -5.64
CA PHE A 332 12.49 -9.47 -4.19
C PHE A 332 11.86 -8.32 -3.44
N ALA A 333 11.31 -8.67 -2.28
CA ALA A 333 10.76 -7.79 -1.29
C ALA A 333 11.53 -7.90 0.04
N THR A 334 11.65 -6.80 0.76
CA THR A 334 12.21 -6.75 2.11
C THR A 334 11.27 -6.00 3.03
N MET A 335 11.12 -6.50 4.27
CA MET A 335 10.26 -5.91 5.28
C MET A 335 11.06 -5.64 6.56
N VAL A 336 11.26 -4.35 6.87
CA VAL A 336 12.00 -3.90 8.04
C VAL A 336 11.10 -3.05 8.93
N TYR A 337 10.84 -3.52 10.15
CA TYR A 337 10.03 -2.81 11.14
C TYR A 337 10.85 -2.40 12.38
N GLY A 338 10.23 -1.68 13.31
CA GLY A 338 10.92 -1.21 14.53
C GLY A 338 12.12 -0.31 14.27
N ILE A 339 12.12 0.46 13.16
CA ILE A 339 13.21 1.36 12.79
C ILE A 339 13.34 2.50 13.83
N PRO A 340 14.51 2.68 14.47
CA PRO A 340 14.76 3.76 15.41
C PRO A 340 14.58 5.15 14.78
N SER A 341 14.10 6.12 15.55
CA SER A 341 13.85 7.49 15.07
C SER A 341 15.12 8.28 14.72
N ASP A 342 16.29 7.81 15.14
CA ASP A 342 17.62 8.34 14.84
C ASP A 342 18.38 7.53 13.77
N ALA A 343 17.76 6.52 13.17
CA ALA A 343 18.37 5.72 12.10
C ALA A 343 18.56 6.54 10.81
N ASP A 344 19.69 6.34 10.13
CA ASP A 344 19.92 6.90 8.79
C ASP A 344 19.10 6.13 7.74
N LEU A 345 17.92 6.68 7.45
CA LEU A 345 16.99 6.14 6.46
C LEU A 345 17.57 6.11 5.04
N SER A 346 18.49 7.02 4.69
CA SER A 346 19.11 7.06 3.35
C SER A 346 20.10 5.90 3.18
N THR A 347 20.91 5.64 4.21
CA THR A 347 21.76 4.45 4.27
C THR A 347 20.92 3.17 4.26
N LEU A 348 19.85 3.09 5.06
CA LEU A 348 18.96 1.92 5.10
C LEU A 348 18.28 1.66 3.75
N VAL A 349 17.73 2.68 3.08
CA VAL A 349 17.17 2.57 1.73
C VAL A 349 18.23 2.09 0.73
N THR A 350 19.47 2.59 0.84
CA THR A 350 20.58 2.14 -0.04
C THR A 350 20.92 0.67 0.18
N GLN A 351 20.93 0.19 1.43
CA GLN A 351 21.13 -1.23 1.76
C GLN A 351 20.01 -2.09 1.18
N LEU A 352 18.74 -1.71 1.39
CA LEU A 352 17.57 -2.47 0.93
C LEU A 352 17.45 -2.51 -0.61
N ARG A 353 17.72 -1.39 -1.30
CA ARG A 353 17.76 -1.30 -2.77
C ARG A 353 18.90 -2.12 -3.40
N SER A 354 19.91 -2.52 -2.63
CA SER A 354 21.00 -3.38 -3.13
C SER A 354 20.64 -4.88 -3.20
N ILE A 355 19.51 -5.28 -2.58
CA ILE A 355 19.05 -6.67 -2.47
C ILE A 355 17.59 -6.89 -2.89
N SER A 356 16.80 -5.82 -3.06
CA SER A 356 15.37 -5.89 -3.36
C SER A 356 14.85 -4.63 -4.03
N SER A 357 13.78 -4.74 -4.81
CA SER A 357 13.10 -3.58 -5.42
C SER A 357 11.79 -3.21 -4.73
N HIS A 358 11.16 -4.14 -4.02
CA HIS A 358 9.98 -3.88 -3.19
C HIS A 358 10.43 -3.69 -1.75
N THR A 359 10.07 -2.58 -1.11
CA THR A 359 10.54 -2.25 0.24
C THR A 359 9.38 -1.90 1.15
N TYR A 360 9.38 -2.47 2.36
CA TYR A 360 8.60 -2.02 3.51
C TYR A 360 9.56 -1.54 4.59
N MET A 361 9.28 -0.37 5.14
CA MET A 361 10.04 0.26 6.22
C MET A 361 9.05 0.89 7.20
N SER A 362 9.14 0.56 8.49
CA SER A 362 8.26 1.10 9.53
C SER A 362 9.00 1.32 10.84
N ASN A 363 8.67 2.39 11.58
CA ASN A 363 9.07 2.57 12.98
C ASN A 363 8.19 1.75 13.93
N LEU A 364 7.02 1.30 13.48
CA LEU A 364 6.05 0.54 14.27
C LEU A 364 6.39 -0.95 14.26
N ASP A 365 6.19 -1.60 15.40
CA ASP A 365 6.20 -3.07 15.55
C ASP A 365 4.77 -3.63 15.38
N THR A 366 4.06 -3.18 14.34
CA THR A 366 2.70 -3.65 14.02
C THR A 366 2.30 -3.34 12.57
N TYR A 367 1.45 -4.21 12.02
CA TYR A 367 0.80 -4.04 10.70
C TYR A 367 -0.64 -3.52 10.82
N LEU A 368 -1.10 -3.20 12.05
CA LEU A 368 -2.45 -2.75 12.36
C LEU A 368 -2.60 -1.21 12.40
N ALA A 369 -1.63 -0.47 11.86
CA ALA A 369 -1.61 0.99 11.90
C ALA A 369 -0.90 1.60 10.67
N TYR A 370 -1.25 2.85 10.35
CA TYR A 370 -0.52 3.67 9.39
C TYR A 370 0.72 4.28 10.04
N ASP A 371 1.89 4.16 9.40
CA ASP A 371 3.11 4.86 9.82
C ASP A 371 3.37 6.10 8.94
N SER A 372 3.55 7.24 9.59
CA SER A 372 3.94 8.49 8.92
C SER A 372 5.32 8.43 8.27
N LEU A 373 6.19 7.51 8.70
CA LEU A 373 7.50 7.23 8.08
C LEU A 373 7.38 6.91 6.59
N TRP A 374 6.28 6.30 6.14
CA TRP A 374 6.08 5.93 4.74
C TRP A 374 6.14 7.14 3.80
N SER A 375 5.74 8.34 4.25
CA SER A 375 5.90 9.57 3.46
C SER A 375 7.37 9.89 3.16
N THR A 376 8.26 9.70 4.13
CA THR A 376 9.72 9.88 3.98
C THR A 376 10.33 8.76 3.14
N VAL A 377 9.92 7.51 3.39
CA VAL A 377 10.42 6.32 2.65
C VAL A 377 10.09 6.44 1.17
N VAL A 378 8.85 6.78 0.81
CA VAL A 378 8.42 6.95 -0.58
C VAL A 378 9.21 8.07 -1.27
N SER A 379 9.46 9.18 -0.58
CA SER A 379 10.31 10.26 -1.09
C SER A 379 11.76 9.80 -1.37
N LEU A 380 12.35 9.00 -0.48
CA LEU A 380 13.71 8.44 -0.64
C LEU A 380 13.81 7.31 -1.70
N LEU A 381 12.73 6.60 -1.98
CA LEU A 381 12.68 5.59 -3.04
C LEU A 381 12.51 6.22 -4.43
N SER A 382 11.86 7.38 -4.50
CA SER A 382 11.57 8.13 -5.75
C SER A 382 12.72 9.03 -6.19
N SER A 383 13.67 9.32 -5.29
CA SER A 383 14.99 9.91 -5.61
C SER A 383 15.99 8.88 -6.13
#